data_AF-A0A2E7EL85-F1
#
_entry.id   AF-A0A2E7EL85-F1
#
_cell.length_a   1.000
_cell.length_b   1.000
_cell.length_c   1.000
_cell.angle_alpha   90.00
_cell.angle_beta   90.00
_cell.angle_gamma   90.00
#
_symmetry.space_group_name_H-M   'P 1'
#
loop_
_entity.id
_entity.type
_entity.pdbx_description
1 polymer ?
#
loop_
_entity_poly.entity_id
_entity_poly.type
_entity_poly.pdbx_seq_one_letter_code
_entity_poly.pdbx_strand_id
1 'polypeptide(L)'
;MISIGVVGVGLIGVAALIPLAHYKAAQGVREDRKALTGRRAFREFRIRDLARPGDMASPMTGPNPYYYWPTTNPYAIYNQPPDGKLTRRAYCLDPLYVAAAVDSGNQNIAGSFPSNAPVTIPRITMLSSRPDDLRRRFGPNVANQMLLNNPPVMTRAQAEETFLMRDELVFEQPEDATQPPFQQYLEGNKRYASGSYSWMATLVPDPFNNSDLYSLSIVVFYRRNLAMDVPQEIMVEVNPASFQLGLADVKNIQIDQKNQPLNKEASVKDIKTGDWIALMQQQMPNDPQTTTLKWYRVLAADELDGEADLTRELSLSGPDWNIQSPQPIYALYMKDIVAVFEKTARLYDSSMYAY
;
A
#
# COMPACT_ATOMS: atom_id res chain seq x y z
N MET A 1 54.69 -29.12 -12.29
CA MET A 1 54.12 -28.59 -11.04
C MET A 1 53.37 -27.27 -11.23
N ILE A 2 53.89 -26.28 -11.97
CA ILE A 2 53.21 -24.98 -12.19
C ILE A 2 51.80 -25.12 -12.81
N SER A 3 51.61 -26.05 -13.75
CA SER A 3 50.32 -26.28 -14.42
C SER A 3 49.19 -26.73 -13.46
N ILE A 4 49.49 -27.52 -12.43
CA ILE A 4 48.48 -27.96 -11.43
C ILE A 4 48.02 -26.78 -10.58
N GLY A 5 48.92 -25.85 -10.24
CA GLY A 5 48.59 -24.64 -9.50
C GLY A 5 47.64 -23.72 -10.27
N VAL A 6 47.87 -23.54 -11.57
CA VAL A 6 46.98 -22.73 -12.44
C VAL A 6 45.59 -23.35 -12.55
N VAL A 7 45.50 -24.68 -12.72
CA VAL A 7 44.21 -25.39 -12.77
C VAL A 7 43.48 -25.28 -11.42
N GLY A 8 44.18 -25.41 -10.30
CA GLY A 8 43.61 -25.27 -8.96
C GLY A 8 43.01 -23.88 -8.73
N VAL A 9 43.74 -22.81 -9.07
CA VAL A 9 43.24 -21.44 -8.96
C VAL A 9 42.04 -21.19 -9.88
N GLY A 10 42.07 -21.74 -11.11
CA GLY A 10 40.94 -21.65 -12.04
C GLY A 10 39.68 -22.33 -11.51
N LEU A 11 39.81 -23.55 -10.94
CA LEU A 11 38.68 -24.30 -10.37
C LEU A 11 38.10 -23.60 -9.13
N ILE A 12 38.95 -23.04 -8.27
CA ILE A 12 38.49 -22.27 -7.10
C ILE A 12 37.74 -21.01 -7.55
N GLY A 13 38.22 -20.33 -8.60
CA GLY A 13 37.54 -19.18 -9.20
C GLY A 13 36.14 -19.52 -9.70
N VAL A 14 35.99 -20.64 -10.43
CA VAL A 14 34.68 -21.11 -10.91
C VAL A 14 33.78 -21.51 -9.74
N ALA A 15 34.30 -22.23 -8.76
CA ALA A 15 33.54 -22.62 -7.57
C ALA A 15 33.00 -21.41 -6.78
N ALA A 16 33.76 -20.32 -6.69
CA ALA A 16 33.34 -19.09 -6.05
C ALA A 16 32.24 -18.32 -6.81
N LEU A 17 32.16 -18.48 -8.14
CA LEU A 17 31.14 -17.82 -8.96
C LEU A 17 29.76 -18.47 -8.88
N ILE A 18 29.67 -19.77 -8.57
CA ILE A 18 28.40 -20.51 -8.54
C ILE A 18 27.42 -19.92 -7.50
N PRO A 19 27.80 -19.70 -6.21
CA PRO A 19 26.89 -19.11 -5.22
C PRO A 19 26.47 -17.68 -5.59
N LEU A 20 27.40 -16.88 -6.16
CA LEU A 20 27.10 -15.52 -6.60
C LEU A 20 26.09 -15.50 -7.75
N ALA A 21 26.25 -16.40 -8.73
CA ALA A 21 25.32 -16.55 -9.83
C ALA A 21 23.94 -16.96 -9.33
N HIS A 22 23.87 -17.90 -8.37
CA HIS A 22 22.60 -18.31 -7.76
C HIS A 22 21.94 -17.16 -7.00
N TYR A 23 22.70 -16.40 -6.21
CA TYR A 23 22.18 -15.22 -5.51
C TYR A 23 21.62 -14.17 -6.47
N LYS A 24 22.35 -13.86 -7.56
CA LYS A 24 21.91 -12.89 -8.58
C LYS A 24 20.70 -13.39 -9.36
N ALA A 25 20.64 -14.68 -9.68
CA ALA A 25 19.46 -15.28 -10.31
C ALA A 25 18.23 -15.21 -9.39
N ALA A 26 18.38 -15.56 -8.11
CA ALA A 26 17.30 -15.46 -7.12
C ALA A 26 16.83 -14.01 -6.93
N GLN A 27 17.76 -13.05 -6.92
CA GLN A 27 17.42 -11.63 -6.90
C GLN A 27 16.63 -11.23 -8.15
N GLY A 28 17.06 -11.67 -9.34
CA GLY A 28 16.36 -11.42 -10.61
C GLY A 28 14.92 -11.96 -10.61
N VAL A 29 14.71 -13.17 -10.10
CA VAL A 29 13.37 -13.76 -9.94
C VAL A 29 12.50 -12.93 -8.99
N ARG A 30 13.05 -12.44 -7.88
CA ARG A 30 12.32 -11.57 -6.95
C ARG A 30 11.95 -10.24 -7.60
N GLU A 31 12.84 -9.61 -8.35
CA GLU A 31 12.55 -8.37 -9.06
C GLU A 31 11.46 -8.56 -10.14
N ASP A 32 11.51 -9.65 -10.89
CA ASP A 32 10.47 -9.95 -11.89
C ASP A 32 9.10 -10.20 -11.23
N ARG A 33 9.06 -10.92 -10.10
CA ARG A 33 7.81 -11.14 -9.34
C ARG A 33 7.19 -9.85 -8.83
N LYS A 34 8.00 -8.92 -8.31
CA LYS A 34 7.53 -7.58 -7.89
C LYS A 34 6.90 -6.84 -9.06
N ALA A 35 7.58 -6.79 -10.20
CA ALA A 35 7.12 -6.14 -11.42
C ALA A 35 5.85 -6.77 -12.00
N LEU A 36 5.77 -8.11 -12.00
CA LEU A 36 4.58 -8.85 -12.42
C LEU A 36 3.38 -8.55 -11.50
N THR A 37 3.61 -8.52 -10.18
CA THR A 37 2.57 -8.19 -9.20
C THR A 37 2.02 -6.79 -9.42
N GLY A 38 2.88 -5.78 -9.60
CA GLY A 38 2.45 -4.42 -9.91
C GLY A 38 1.63 -4.32 -11.21
N ARG A 39 2.08 -4.98 -12.29
CA ARG A 39 1.34 -5.03 -13.56
C ARG A 39 -0.03 -5.69 -13.42
N ARG A 40 -0.10 -6.80 -12.68
CA ARG A 40 -1.36 -7.50 -12.41
C ARG A 40 -2.29 -6.65 -11.56
N ALA A 41 -1.78 -6.03 -10.49
CA ALA A 41 -2.56 -5.14 -9.63
C ALA A 41 -3.21 -3.99 -10.40
N PHE A 42 -2.49 -3.31 -11.32
CA PHE A 42 -3.11 -2.32 -12.19
C PHE A 42 -4.20 -2.89 -13.10
N ARG A 43 -3.99 -4.11 -13.62
CA ARG A 43 -4.97 -4.79 -14.45
C ARG A 43 -6.22 -5.14 -13.63
N GLU A 44 -6.06 -5.71 -12.45
CA GLU A 44 -7.15 -6.01 -11.50
C GLU A 44 -7.91 -4.74 -11.13
N PHE A 45 -7.19 -3.66 -10.82
CA PHE A 45 -7.78 -2.35 -10.52
C PHE A 45 -8.72 -1.87 -11.62
N ARG A 46 -8.33 -2.04 -12.89
CA ARG A 46 -9.16 -1.67 -14.04
C ARG A 46 -10.28 -2.66 -14.33
N ILE A 47 -9.99 -3.97 -14.33
CA ILE A 47 -10.96 -5.01 -14.70
C ILE A 47 -12.11 -5.08 -13.69
N ARG A 48 -11.78 -4.94 -12.40
CA ARG A 48 -12.77 -4.95 -11.32
C ARG A 48 -13.44 -3.60 -11.12
N ASP A 49 -13.10 -2.62 -11.95
CA ASP A 49 -13.63 -1.27 -11.89
C ASP A 49 -13.44 -0.66 -10.49
N LEU A 50 -12.27 -0.89 -9.89
CA LEU A 50 -11.92 -0.33 -8.57
C LEU A 50 -11.72 1.18 -8.61
N ALA A 51 -11.88 1.81 -9.78
CA ALA A 51 -11.94 3.26 -9.95
C ALA A 51 -13.38 3.79 -9.82
N ARG A 52 -14.39 2.92 -9.75
CA ARG A 52 -15.80 3.32 -9.64
C ARG A 52 -16.14 3.56 -8.18
N PRO A 53 -16.49 4.79 -7.78
CA PRO A 53 -16.65 5.09 -6.35
C PRO A 53 -17.89 4.46 -5.69
N GLY A 54 -18.76 3.77 -6.45
CA GLY A 54 -20.00 3.15 -5.96
C GLY A 54 -19.86 1.73 -5.40
N ASP A 55 -18.75 1.03 -5.65
CA ASP A 55 -18.54 -0.35 -5.19
C ASP A 55 -17.66 -0.43 -3.92
N MET A 56 -17.26 0.73 -3.41
CA MET A 56 -16.38 0.90 -2.26
C MET A 56 -17.20 1.03 -0.97
N ALA A 57 -16.72 0.40 0.10
CA ALA A 57 -17.27 0.51 1.44
C ALA A 57 -16.17 0.89 2.42
N SER A 58 -16.50 1.68 3.43
CA SER A 58 -15.63 1.91 4.59
C SER A 58 -16.22 1.20 5.81
N PRO A 59 -15.42 0.49 6.61
CA PRO A 59 -15.89 -0.06 7.88
C PRO A 59 -16.27 1.10 8.83
N MET A 60 -17.58 1.29 9.06
CA MET A 60 -18.08 2.32 9.96
C MET A 60 -17.77 1.97 11.42
N THR A 61 -17.11 2.86 12.14
CA THR A 61 -16.87 2.73 13.58
C THR A 61 -17.67 3.75 14.38
N GLY A 62 -18.78 3.30 14.96
CA GLY A 62 -19.44 3.93 16.11
C GLY A 62 -19.92 5.39 15.94
N PRO A 63 -20.59 5.95 16.96
CA PRO A 63 -21.19 7.28 16.87
C PRO A 63 -20.16 8.37 17.16
N ASN A 64 -19.28 8.60 16.19
CA ASN A 64 -18.42 9.79 16.01
C ASN A 64 -17.26 9.94 17.02
N PRO A 65 -16.01 10.13 16.52
CA PRO A 65 -15.58 11.52 16.35
C PRO A 65 -14.74 11.76 15.08
N TYR A 66 -15.14 12.78 14.33
CA TYR A 66 -14.46 13.45 13.21
C TYR A 66 -14.68 12.91 11.79
N TYR A 67 -15.92 12.62 11.41
CA TYR A 67 -16.67 13.40 10.41
C TYR A 67 -18.03 12.74 10.15
N TYR A 68 -19.09 13.55 10.28
CA TYR A 68 -20.46 13.23 9.92
C TYR A 68 -20.52 12.83 8.43
N TRP A 69 -20.91 11.59 8.14
CA TRP A 69 -21.61 11.26 6.90
C TRP A 69 -23.04 10.87 7.33
N PRO A 70 -24.08 11.60 6.89
CA PRO A 70 -25.41 11.48 7.44
C PRO A 70 -25.94 10.06 7.27
N THR A 71 -26.65 9.65 8.32
CA THR A 71 -27.25 8.37 8.67
C THR A 71 -28.31 7.83 7.69
N THR A 72 -28.18 8.09 6.39
CA THR A 72 -29.12 7.62 5.37
C THR A 72 -28.49 7.09 4.09
N ASN A 73 -27.14 6.98 3.98
CA ASN A 73 -26.50 6.20 2.89
C ASN A 73 -25.00 5.91 3.12
N PRO A 74 -24.55 4.67 3.30
CA PRO A 74 -23.14 4.28 3.31
C PRO A 74 -22.61 4.04 1.90
N TYR A 75 -23.44 4.28 0.87
CA TYR A 75 -22.96 4.71 -0.43
C TYR A 75 -22.70 6.21 -0.51
N ALA A 76 -22.97 7.01 0.54
CA ALA A 76 -22.59 8.42 0.60
C ALA A 76 -21.12 8.62 0.97
N ILE A 77 -20.22 7.81 0.38
CA ILE A 77 -18.97 8.44 -0.08
C ILE A 77 -19.38 9.61 -1.01
N TYR A 78 -20.46 9.48 -1.78
CA TYR A 78 -21.10 10.55 -2.59
C TYR A 78 -22.05 11.49 -1.83
N ASN A 79 -21.72 11.97 -0.63
CA ASN A 79 -22.19 13.32 -0.35
C ASN A 79 -21.28 14.25 -1.12
N GLN A 80 -21.69 14.46 -2.37
CA GLN A 80 -21.50 15.72 -3.06
C GLN A 80 -21.39 16.82 -1.99
N PRO A 81 -20.31 17.62 -1.94
CA PRO A 81 -20.46 18.96 -1.39
C PRO A 81 -21.65 19.62 -2.13
N PRO A 82 -22.29 20.69 -1.64
CA PRO A 82 -23.51 21.25 -2.26
C PRO A 82 -23.45 21.46 -3.80
N ASP A 83 -22.23 21.42 -4.36
CA ASP A 83 -21.74 21.50 -5.73
C ASP A 83 -21.40 20.16 -6.45
N GLY A 84 -21.63 18.99 -5.89
CA GLY A 84 -21.83 17.79 -6.73
C GLY A 84 -20.71 16.77 -6.89
N LYS A 85 -19.53 16.94 -6.28
CA LYS A 85 -18.31 16.24 -6.76
C LYS A 85 -17.60 15.41 -5.69
N LEU A 86 -17.48 14.10 -5.96
CA LEU A 86 -16.55 13.20 -5.28
C LEU A 86 -15.09 13.43 -5.64
N THR A 87 -14.88 14.25 -6.65
CA THR A 87 -13.58 14.58 -7.16
C THR A 87 -12.88 15.38 -6.07
N ARG A 88 -11.63 15.00 -5.71
CA ARG A 88 -10.68 15.71 -4.82
C ARG A 88 -10.43 15.14 -3.44
N ARG A 89 -10.67 13.85 -3.12
CA ARG A 89 -10.18 13.28 -1.85
C ARG A 89 -9.17 12.18 -2.07
N ALA A 90 -8.04 12.23 -1.36
CA ALA A 90 -7.12 11.11 -1.32
C ALA A 90 -7.73 9.96 -0.50
N TYR A 91 -7.46 8.71 -0.90
CA TYR A 91 -7.89 7.51 -0.16
C TYR A 91 -6.96 6.31 -0.42
N CYS A 92 -7.00 5.33 0.48
CA CYS A 92 -6.24 4.08 0.41
C CYS A 92 -7.21 2.90 0.23
N LEU A 93 -7.10 2.17 -0.87
CA LEU A 93 -7.81 0.91 -1.11
C LEU A 93 -6.95 -0.25 -0.59
N ASP A 94 -7.37 -0.81 0.54
CA ASP A 94 -6.67 -1.91 1.20
C ASP A 94 -7.63 -2.92 1.85
N PRO A 95 -8.35 -3.71 1.02
CA PRO A 95 -9.31 -4.70 1.54
C PRO A 95 -8.69 -5.77 2.42
N LEU A 96 -7.41 -6.09 2.20
CA LEU A 96 -6.71 -7.14 2.95
C LEU A 96 -6.46 -6.71 4.40
N TYR A 97 -6.00 -5.47 4.61
CA TYR A 97 -5.88 -4.91 5.96
C TYR A 97 -7.24 -4.74 6.62
N VAL A 98 -8.23 -4.20 5.89
CA VAL A 98 -9.58 -4.00 6.43
C VAL A 98 -10.20 -5.32 6.88
N ALA A 99 -10.11 -6.38 6.07
CA ALA A 99 -10.63 -7.69 6.43
C ALA A 99 -9.93 -8.27 7.67
N ALA A 100 -8.60 -8.15 7.75
CA ALA A 100 -7.85 -8.61 8.91
C ALA A 100 -8.22 -7.84 10.20
N ALA A 101 -8.45 -6.52 10.11
CA ALA A 101 -8.88 -5.70 11.23
C ALA A 101 -10.31 -6.01 11.69
N VAL A 102 -11.21 -6.30 10.75
CA VAL A 102 -12.57 -6.75 11.05
C VAL A 102 -12.56 -8.13 11.72
N ASP A 103 -11.77 -9.07 11.20
CA ASP A 103 -11.62 -10.41 11.79
C ASP A 103 -11.04 -10.36 13.21
N SER A 104 -10.15 -9.41 13.50
CA SER A 104 -9.57 -9.22 14.84
C SER A 104 -10.48 -8.43 15.79
N GLY A 105 -11.67 -7.99 15.34
CA GLY A 105 -12.57 -7.14 16.12
C GLY A 105 -12.07 -5.70 16.35
N ASN A 106 -10.98 -5.28 15.69
CA ASN A 106 -10.40 -3.94 15.85
C ASN A 106 -10.86 -3.00 14.73
N GLN A 107 -12.16 -2.74 14.66
CA GLN A 107 -12.74 -1.95 13.57
C GLN A 107 -12.24 -0.49 13.56
N ASN A 108 -11.88 0.05 14.73
CA ASN A 108 -11.48 1.46 14.91
C ASN A 108 -10.26 1.87 14.07
N ILE A 109 -9.37 0.92 13.76
CA ILE A 109 -8.17 1.17 12.95
C ILE A 109 -8.38 0.86 11.46
N ALA A 110 -9.50 0.25 11.08
CA ALA A 110 -9.74 -0.23 9.73
C ALA A 110 -10.10 0.89 8.74
N GLY A 111 -10.68 1.99 9.21
CA GLY A 111 -11.23 3.06 8.36
C GLY A 111 -10.26 4.19 7.99
N SER A 112 -9.06 4.25 8.58
CA SER A 112 -8.09 5.33 8.35
C SER A 112 -6.72 4.79 7.96
N PHE A 113 -6.04 5.49 7.06
CA PHE A 113 -4.68 5.22 6.62
C PHE A 113 -3.83 6.49 6.73
N PRO A 114 -2.68 6.47 7.44
CA PRO A 114 -2.26 5.43 8.37
C PRO A 114 -3.25 5.30 9.55
N SER A 115 -3.26 4.15 10.21
CA SER A 115 -4.03 3.97 11.44
C SER A 115 -3.48 4.84 12.57
N ASN A 116 -4.34 5.52 13.32
CA ASN A 116 -4.00 6.31 14.52
C ASN A 116 -2.93 7.41 14.31
N ALA A 117 -2.97 8.11 13.17
CA ALA A 117 -1.96 9.11 12.83
C ALA A 117 -2.52 10.56 12.81
N PRO A 118 -1.68 11.60 13.04
CA PRO A 118 -2.08 13.01 12.95
C PRO A 118 -2.71 13.44 11.62
N VAL A 119 -2.27 12.84 10.51
CA VAL A 119 -2.78 13.05 9.16
C VAL A 119 -3.18 11.69 8.62
N THR A 120 -4.44 11.57 8.19
CA THR A 120 -4.98 10.34 7.64
C THR A 120 -5.78 10.61 6.37
N ILE A 121 -5.89 9.59 5.55
CA ILE A 121 -6.83 9.48 4.44
C ILE A 121 -7.78 8.30 4.73
N PRO A 122 -9.00 8.29 4.18
CA PRO A 122 -9.90 7.15 4.32
C PRO A 122 -9.25 5.87 3.79
N ARG A 123 -9.27 4.81 4.61
CA ARG A 123 -8.98 3.45 4.14
C ARG A 123 -10.31 2.79 3.78
N ILE A 124 -10.38 2.27 2.56
CA ILE A 124 -11.59 1.69 1.98
C ILE A 124 -11.37 0.23 1.61
N THR A 125 -12.47 -0.52 1.62
CA THR A 125 -12.59 -1.87 1.11
C THR A 125 -13.65 -1.93 0.01
N MET A 126 -13.86 -3.11 -0.56
CA MET A 126 -14.92 -3.36 -1.53
C MET A 126 -16.13 -4.00 -0.84
N LEU A 127 -17.29 -3.95 -1.49
CA LEU A 127 -18.42 -4.78 -1.10
C LEU A 127 -18.20 -6.24 -1.53
N SER A 128 -18.59 -7.18 -0.68
CA SER A 128 -18.61 -8.62 -0.97
C SER A 128 -19.66 -9.02 -2.00
N SER A 129 -20.65 -8.16 -2.23
CA SER A 129 -21.75 -8.35 -3.19
C SER A 129 -22.12 -7.01 -3.82
N ARG A 130 -22.43 -7.00 -5.11
CA ARG A 130 -22.86 -5.78 -5.78
C ARG A 130 -24.21 -5.30 -5.23
N PRO A 131 -24.45 -3.99 -5.10
CA PRO A 131 -25.75 -3.45 -4.70
C PRO A 131 -26.91 -4.05 -5.49
N ASP A 132 -26.75 -4.23 -6.80
CA ASP A 132 -27.78 -4.78 -7.68
C ASP A 132 -28.10 -6.25 -7.37
N ASP A 133 -27.10 -7.03 -6.96
CA ASP A 133 -27.31 -8.43 -6.57
C ASP A 133 -28.09 -8.51 -5.26
N LEU A 134 -27.80 -7.62 -4.31
CA LEU A 134 -28.55 -7.51 -3.06
C LEU A 134 -30.01 -7.11 -3.33
N ARG A 135 -30.23 -6.13 -4.22
CA ARG A 135 -31.57 -5.68 -4.60
C ARG A 135 -32.38 -6.79 -5.29
N ARG A 136 -31.74 -7.59 -6.14
CA ARG A 136 -32.36 -8.75 -6.78
C ARG A 136 -32.73 -9.86 -5.78
N ARG A 137 -31.90 -10.09 -4.76
CA ARG A 137 -32.10 -11.16 -3.76
C ARG A 137 -33.10 -10.79 -2.67
N PHE A 138 -33.06 -9.56 -2.15
CA PHE A 138 -33.79 -9.16 -0.95
C PHE A 138 -34.84 -8.07 -1.20
N GLY A 139 -34.91 -7.52 -2.42
CA GLY A 139 -35.72 -6.36 -2.74
C GLY A 139 -35.03 -5.03 -2.37
N PRO A 140 -35.48 -3.90 -2.93
CA PRO A 140 -34.78 -2.62 -2.85
C PRO A 140 -34.70 -2.07 -1.42
N ASN A 141 -35.77 -2.17 -0.64
CA ASN A 141 -35.80 -1.60 0.72
C ASN A 141 -34.85 -2.34 1.67
N VAL A 142 -34.87 -3.67 1.66
CA VAL A 142 -34.00 -4.50 2.51
C VAL A 142 -32.55 -4.37 2.07
N ALA A 143 -32.28 -4.41 0.76
CA ALA A 143 -30.94 -4.21 0.24
C ALA A 143 -30.38 -2.83 0.65
N ASN A 144 -31.17 -1.76 0.48
CA ASN A 144 -30.76 -0.43 0.91
C ASN A 144 -30.52 -0.40 2.43
N GLN A 145 -31.37 -1.01 3.26
CA GLN A 145 -31.16 -1.10 4.72
C GLN A 145 -29.91 -1.90 5.12
N MET A 146 -29.63 -3.02 4.45
CA MET A 146 -28.42 -3.81 4.66
C MET A 146 -27.19 -2.97 4.34
N LEU A 147 -27.23 -2.31 3.18
CA LEU A 147 -26.16 -1.44 2.77
C LEU A 147 -25.98 -0.35 3.81
N LEU A 148 -27.07 0.29 4.25
CA LEU A 148 -27.17 1.33 5.30
C LEU A 148 -26.52 1.02 6.63
N ASN A 149 -26.89 -0.12 7.21
CA ASN A 149 -26.62 -0.40 8.60
C ASN A 149 -25.47 -1.39 8.79
N ASN A 150 -25.23 -2.25 7.80
CA ASN A 150 -24.23 -3.29 7.86
C ASN A 150 -23.80 -3.68 6.44
N PRO A 151 -23.09 -2.79 5.72
CA PRO A 151 -22.68 -3.05 4.36
C PRO A 151 -21.85 -4.34 4.33
N PRO A 152 -22.15 -5.29 3.44
CA PRO A 152 -21.46 -6.56 3.43
C PRO A 152 -20.06 -6.35 2.84
N VAL A 153 -19.09 -6.00 3.68
CA VAL A 153 -17.70 -5.74 3.29
C VAL A 153 -17.02 -7.00 2.76
N MET A 154 -16.02 -6.81 1.89
CA MET A 154 -15.21 -7.89 1.34
C MET A 154 -14.62 -8.74 2.48
N THR A 155 -14.93 -10.04 2.45
CA THR A 155 -14.40 -11.00 3.42
C THR A 155 -12.90 -11.20 3.22
N ARG A 156 -12.20 -11.71 4.24
CA ARG A 156 -10.76 -12.03 4.12
C ARG A 156 -10.46 -12.98 2.96
N ALA A 157 -11.27 -14.00 2.74
CA ALA A 157 -11.08 -14.93 1.62
C ALA A 157 -11.19 -14.23 0.25
N GLN A 158 -12.13 -13.29 0.11
CA GLN A 158 -12.29 -12.49 -1.12
C GLN A 158 -11.15 -11.47 -1.30
N ALA A 159 -10.70 -10.86 -0.21
CA ALA A 159 -9.58 -9.94 -0.21
C ALA A 159 -8.27 -10.67 -0.59
N GLU A 160 -8.00 -11.83 0.00
CA GLU A 160 -6.85 -12.67 -0.35
C GLU A 160 -6.92 -13.20 -1.79
N GLU A 161 -8.11 -13.40 -2.36
CA GLU A 161 -8.21 -13.80 -3.77
C GLU A 161 -7.78 -12.68 -4.72
N THR A 162 -8.00 -11.42 -4.35
CA THR A 162 -7.81 -10.27 -5.24
C THR A 162 -6.51 -9.52 -4.97
N PHE A 163 -6.15 -9.35 -3.69
CA PHE A 163 -5.05 -8.52 -3.21
C PHE A 163 -3.82 -9.34 -2.78
N LEU A 164 -3.91 -10.68 -2.75
CA LEU A 164 -2.77 -11.58 -2.58
C LEU A 164 -2.41 -12.23 -3.92
N MET A 165 -1.13 -12.26 -4.24
CA MET A 165 -0.62 -12.86 -5.46
C MET A 165 -0.52 -14.38 -5.31
N ARG A 166 -1.37 -15.11 -6.04
CA ARG A 166 -1.42 -16.60 -6.02
C ARG A 166 -0.66 -17.26 -7.17
N ASP A 167 0.03 -16.51 -8.02
CA ASP A 167 0.80 -17.10 -9.13
C ASP A 167 2.24 -17.46 -8.74
N GLU A 168 2.62 -17.25 -7.47
CA GLU A 168 3.92 -17.66 -6.96
C GLU A 168 3.92 -19.17 -6.68
N LEU A 169 4.08 -19.94 -7.75
CA LEU A 169 4.18 -21.39 -7.67
C LEU A 169 5.36 -21.79 -6.80
N VAL A 170 5.07 -22.64 -5.82
CA VAL A 170 6.10 -23.24 -4.97
C VAL A 170 6.59 -24.50 -5.67
N PHE A 171 7.90 -24.53 -5.88
CA PHE A 171 8.61 -25.70 -6.38
C PHE A 171 9.47 -26.25 -5.25
N GLU A 172 9.40 -27.55 -5.06
CA GLU A 172 10.30 -28.26 -4.15
C GLU A 172 11.56 -28.63 -4.93
N GLN A 173 12.73 -28.25 -4.40
CA GLN A 173 14.00 -28.74 -4.91
C GLN A 173 14.24 -30.11 -4.28
N PRO A 174 14.41 -31.18 -5.08
CA PRO A 174 14.76 -32.49 -4.56
C PRO A 174 16.10 -32.42 -3.82
N GLU A 175 16.31 -33.30 -2.84
CA GLU A 175 17.62 -33.45 -2.18
C GLU A 175 18.73 -33.79 -3.19
N ASP A 176 18.36 -34.51 -4.24
CA ASP A 176 19.23 -34.81 -5.38
C ASP A 176 19.21 -33.66 -6.40
N ALA A 177 20.30 -32.89 -6.45
CA ALA A 177 20.46 -31.76 -7.38
C ALA A 177 20.44 -32.15 -8.86
N THR A 178 20.50 -33.44 -9.20
CA THR A 178 20.35 -33.92 -10.58
C THR A 178 18.89 -34.03 -11.02
N GLN A 179 17.96 -34.01 -10.07
CA GLN A 179 16.53 -34.11 -10.35
C GLN A 179 15.91 -32.72 -10.57
N PRO A 180 15.00 -32.58 -11.54
CA PRO A 180 14.32 -31.32 -11.76
C PRO A 180 13.39 -30.97 -10.59
N PRO A 181 13.17 -29.67 -10.31
CA PRO A 181 12.21 -29.25 -9.32
C PRO A 181 10.78 -29.66 -9.71
N PHE A 182 10.00 -30.16 -8.77
CA PHE A 182 8.59 -30.51 -9.00
C PHE A 182 7.64 -29.51 -8.33
N GLN A 183 6.51 -29.31 -8.99
CA GLN A 183 5.48 -28.38 -8.52
C GLN A 183 4.66 -29.00 -7.39
N GLN A 184 4.52 -28.28 -6.28
CA GLN A 184 3.65 -28.71 -5.19
C GLN A 184 2.18 -28.43 -5.50
N TYR A 185 1.32 -29.37 -5.14
CA TYR A 185 -0.14 -29.27 -5.27
C TYR A 185 -0.77 -29.46 -3.88
N LEU A 186 -1.79 -28.66 -3.59
CA LEU A 186 -2.74 -28.93 -2.53
C LEU A 186 -3.63 -30.12 -2.93
N GLU A 187 -4.23 -30.79 -1.94
CA GLU A 187 -5.26 -31.81 -2.17
C GLU A 187 -6.32 -31.28 -3.16
N GLY A 188 -6.61 -32.06 -4.20
CA GLY A 188 -7.56 -31.67 -5.27
C GLY A 188 -6.95 -30.98 -6.49
N ASN A 189 -5.67 -31.24 -6.83
CA ASN A 189 -4.99 -30.73 -8.04
C ASN A 189 -4.85 -29.21 -8.12
N LYS A 190 -5.04 -28.49 -7.01
CA LYS A 190 -4.83 -27.04 -6.98
C LYS A 190 -3.34 -26.75 -6.75
N ARG A 191 -2.73 -25.99 -7.64
CA ARG A 191 -1.32 -25.59 -7.52
C ARG A 191 -1.08 -24.84 -6.20
N TYR A 192 -0.06 -25.24 -5.45
CA TYR A 192 0.32 -24.54 -4.22
C TYR A 192 1.01 -23.22 -4.58
N ALA A 193 0.56 -22.14 -3.95
CA ALA A 193 1.07 -20.81 -4.15
C ALA A 193 1.52 -20.23 -2.82
N SER A 194 2.71 -19.64 -2.78
CA SER A 194 3.27 -19.11 -1.54
C SER A 194 2.48 -17.92 -1.00
N GLY A 195 1.81 -17.16 -1.86
CA GLY A 195 1.10 -15.94 -1.44
C GLY A 195 2.03 -14.89 -0.84
N SER A 196 3.33 -14.88 -1.14
CA SER A 196 4.25 -13.97 -0.43
C SER A 196 4.08 -12.51 -0.87
N TYR A 197 3.42 -12.22 -1.98
CA TYR A 197 3.22 -10.84 -2.41
C TYR A 197 1.77 -10.41 -2.23
N SER A 198 1.56 -9.24 -1.64
CA SER A 198 0.25 -8.58 -1.58
C SER A 198 0.37 -7.16 -2.10
N TRP A 199 -0.75 -6.50 -2.36
CA TRP A 199 -0.74 -5.11 -2.79
C TRP A 199 -1.88 -4.31 -2.18
N MET A 200 -1.70 -2.99 -2.13
CA MET A 200 -2.75 -2.00 -1.85
C MET A 200 -2.62 -0.85 -2.87
N ALA A 201 -3.61 0.03 -2.91
CA ALA A 201 -3.55 1.21 -3.78
C ALA A 201 -3.81 2.50 -3.00
N THR A 202 -3.03 3.53 -3.24
CA THR A 202 -3.33 4.89 -2.80
C THR A 202 -3.73 5.74 -4.00
N LEU A 203 -4.82 6.48 -3.88
CA LEU A 203 -5.29 7.41 -4.90
C LEU A 203 -5.25 8.81 -4.32
N VAL A 204 -4.59 9.71 -5.03
CA VAL A 204 -4.41 11.09 -4.62
C VAL A 204 -4.83 12.00 -5.76
N PRO A 205 -5.77 12.93 -5.55
CA PRO A 205 -6.21 13.83 -6.60
C PRO A 205 -5.06 14.73 -7.05
N ASP A 206 -5.03 15.09 -8.33
CA ASP A 206 -4.12 16.13 -8.80
C ASP A 206 -4.55 17.50 -8.21
N PRO A 207 -3.74 18.15 -7.36
CA PRO A 207 -4.15 19.37 -6.68
C PRO A 207 -4.31 20.57 -7.61
N PHE A 208 -3.72 20.55 -8.81
CA PHE A 208 -3.74 21.68 -9.74
C PHE A 208 -4.82 21.56 -10.81
N ASN A 209 -5.38 20.36 -11.00
CA ASN A 209 -6.41 20.12 -11.99
C ASN A 209 -7.75 19.83 -11.31
N ASN A 210 -8.78 20.61 -11.64
CA ASN A 210 -10.18 20.36 -11.27
C ASN A 210 -10.78 19.12 -11.97
N SER A 211 -9.95 18.14 -12.31
CA SER A 211 -10.31 16.99 -13.12
C SER A 211 -10.42 15.74 -12.26
N ASP A 212 -11.12 14.73 -12.78
CA ASP A 212 -11.25 13.40 -12.18
C ASP A 212 -9.92 12.60 -12.23
N LEU A 213 -8.78 13.28 -12.37
CA LEU A 213 -7.46 12.68 -12.47
C LEU A 213 -6.84 12.51 -11.09
N TYR A 214 -6.36 11.30 -10.86
CA TYR A 214 -5.71 10.86 -9.64
C TYR A 214 -4.36 10.28 -9.98
N SER A 215 -3.37 10.54 -9.13
CA SER A 215 -2.19 9.69 -9.05
C SER A 215 -2.58 8.41 -8.33
N LEU A 216 -2.57 7.29 -9.07
CA LEU A 216 -2.77 5.95 -8.55
C LEU A 216 -1.40 5.32 -8.30
N SER A 217 -1.08 5.08 -7.04
CA SER A 217 0.12 4.35 -6.63
C SER A 217 -0.27 2.97 -6.13
N ILE A 218 0.21 1.92 -6.81
CA ILE A 218 0.11 0.53 -6.37
C ILE A 218 1.34 0.21 -5.52
N VAL A 219 1.11 -0.13 -4.26
CA VAL A 219 2.15 -0.48 -3.30
C VAL A 219 2.18 -1.99 -3.15
N VAL A 220 3.32 -2.60 -3.44
CA VAL A 220 3.54 -4.05 -3.39
C VAL A 220 4.36 -4.40 -2.16
N PHE A 221 3.86 -5.37 -1.41
CA PHE A 221 4.50 -5.89 -0.20
C PHE A 221 5.06 -7.29 -0.43
N TYR A 222 6.08 -7.65 0.35
CA TYR A 222 6.56 -9.03 0.45
C TYR A 222 6.40 -9.54 1.88
N ARG A 223 5.52 -10.51 2.07
CA ARG A 223 5.15 -11.13 3.36
C ARG A 223 4.62 -10.11 4.36
N ARG A 224 3.74 -9.24 3.87
CA ARG A 224 3.05 -8.22 4.67
C ARG A 224 2.48 -8.83 5.94
N ASN A 225 2.90 -8.32 7.09
CA ASN A 225 2.28 -8.68 8.35
C ASN A 225 0.90 -7.99 8.46
N LEU A 226 -0.14 -8.79 8.74
CA LEU A 226 -1.51 -8.32 8.92
C LEU A 226 -2.00 -8.53 10.36
N ALA A 227 -1.10 -8.86 11.27
CA ALA A 227 -1.40 -8.97 12.69
C ALA A 227 -1.64 -7.56 13.26
N MET A 228 -2.79 -7.36 13.88
CA MET A 228 -3.30 -6.04 14.32
C MET A 228 -2.72 -5.57 15.66
N ASP A 229 -1.95 -6.43 16.32
CA ASP A 229 -1.18 -6.16 17.53
C ASP A 229 0.14 -5.44 17.22
N VAL A 230 0.63 -5.53 15.99
CA VAL A 230 1.88 -4.91 15.55
C VAL A 230 1.60 -3.69 14.67
N PRO A 231 2.00 -2.48 15.08
CA PRO A 231 1.87 -1.30 14.24
C PRO A 231 2.79 -1.41 13.02
N GLN A 232 2.18 -1.63 11.85
CA GLN A 232 2.86 -1.73 10.56
C GLN A 232 3.09 -0.38 9.88
N GLU A 233 2.45 0.67 10.41
CA GLU A 233 2.39 2.00 9.81
C GLU A 233 2.93 2.99 10.83
N ILE A 234 4.12 3.50 10.57
CA ILE A 234 4.78 4.48 11.42
C ILE A 234 4.70 5.82 10.73
N MET A 235 4.16 6.82 11.41
CA MET A 235 4.15 8.17 10.90
C MET A 235 4.97 9.09 11.80
N VAL A 236 5.91 9.81 11.19
CA VAL A 236 6.86 10.69 11.89
C VAL A 236 6.89 12.04 11.20
N GLU A 237 7.00 13.11 11.98
CA GLU A 237 7.10 14.46 11.43
C GLU A 237 8.48 14.67 10.78
N VAL A 238 8.48 15.32 9.62
CA VAL A 238 9.69 15.73 8.92
C VAL A 238 10.13 17.07 9.48
N ASN A 239 11.41 17.18 9.87
CA ASN A 239 11.96 18.42 10.39
C ASN A 239 11.87 19.52 9.30
N PRO A 240 11.11 20.61 9.53
CA PRO A 240 10.89 21.64 8.52
C PRO A 240 12.20 22.36 8.12
N ALA A 241 13.19 22.44 9.01
CA ALA A 241 14.48 23.07 8.72
C ALA A 241 15.34 22.24 7.76
N SER A 242 15.13 20.92 7.72
CA SER A 242 15.84 20.00 6.82
C SER A 242 15.16 19.86 5.46
N PHE A 243 13.96 20.43 5.30
CA PHE A 243 13.09 20.13 4.19
C PHE A 243 13.48 20.89 2.92
N GLN A 244 14.31 20.26 2.07
CA GLN A 244 14.72 20.80 0.77
C GLN A 244 14.18 19.94 -0.37
N LEU A 245 12.86 19.96 -0.59
CA LEU A 245 12.26 19.36 -1.80
C LEU A 245 12.22 20.40 -2.93
N GLY A 246 13.37 20.65 -3.55
CA GLY A 246 13.44 21.42 -4.79
C GLY A 246 13.06 20.58 -6.02
N LEU A 247 13.23 21.17 -7.21
CA LEU A 247 13.16 20.48 -8.53
C LEU A 247 14.33 19.48 -8.74
N ALA A 248 15.03 19.09 -7.68
CA ALA A 248 16.13 18.15 -7.75
C ALA A 248 15.60 16.71 -7.67
N ASP A 249 16.25 15.81 -8.40
CA ASP A 249 15.89 14.38 -8.41
C ASP A 249 16.06 13.72 -7.03
N VAL A 250 17.01 14.23 -6.23
CA VAL A 250 17.34 13.76 -4.89
C VAL A 250 16.91 14.79 -3.85
N LYS A 251 16.32 14.28 -2.78
CA LYS A 251 15.61 15.05 -1.77
C LYS A 251 16.09 14.64 -0.39
N ASN A 252 16.65 15.57 0.38
CA ASN A 252 17.12 15.26 1.73
C ASN A 252 16.09 15.70 2.76
N ILE A 253 15.81 14.81 3.70
CA ILE A 253 14.93 15.11 4.84
C ILE A 253 15.53 14.53 6.12
N GLN A 254 15.20 15.15 7.24
CA GLN A 254 15.49 14.63 8.56
C GLN A 254 14.16 14.29 9.24
N ILE A 255 14.06 13.07 9.76
CA ILE A 255 12.89 12.60 10.51
C ILE A 255 13.27 12.35 11.96
N ASP A 256 12.37 12.70 12.88
CA ASP A 256 12.61 12.64 14.32
C ASP A 256 11.44 12.00 15.06
N GLN A 257 11.69 10.87 15.73
CA GLN A 257 10.69 10.12 16.49
C GLN A 257 10.57 10.59 17.96
N LYS A 258 11.21 11.69 18.39
CA LYS A 258 11.35 12.12 19.81
C LYS A 258 10.08 12.18 20.67
N ASN A 259 8.88 12.23 20.08
CA ASN A 259 7.60 12.30 20.81
C ASN A 259 6.58 11.20 20.46
N GLN A 260 6.98 10.20 19.69
CA GLN A 260 6.12 9.07 19.34
C GLN A 260 6.42 7.90 20.28
N PRO A 261 5.41 7.15 20.76
CA PRO A 261 5.66 5.94 21.54
C PRO A 261 6.56 5.01 20.73
N LEU A 262 7.68 4.59 21.33
CA LEU A 262 8.61 3.63 20.76
C LEU A 262 7.86 2.30 20.54
N ASN A 263 7.47 2.04 19.31
CA ASN A 263 7.04 0.72 18.90
C ASN A 263 8.27 -0.18 18.79
N LYS A 264 8.28 -1.27 19.56
CA LYS A 264 9.44 -2.18 19.63
C LYS A 264 9.70 -2.95 18.33
N GLU A 265 8.72 -3.02 17.44
CA GLU A 265 8.77 -3.91 16.25
C GLU A 265 9.00 -3.20 14.93
N ALA A 266 8.70 -1.90 14.88
CA ALA A 266 8.93 -1.06 13.74
C ALA A 266 9.32 0.33 14.25
N SER A 267 10.50 0.81 13.85
CA SER A 267 11.02 2.13 14.20
C SER A 267 11.57 2.83 12.96
N VAL A 268 11.73 4.15 13.04
CA VAL A 268 12.53 4.91 12.08
C VAL A 268 13.93 4.29 11.88
N LYS A 269 14.47 3.64 12.91
CA LYS A 269 15.74 2.90 12.84
C LYS A 269 15.75 1.73 11.84
N ASP A 270 14.60 1.20 11.48
CA ASP A 270 14.50 0.08 10.54
C ASP A 270 14.57 0.51 9.07
N ILE A 271 14.42 1.81 8.79
CA ILE A 271 14.43 2.36 7.43
C ILE A 271 15.81 2.18 6.79
N LYS A 272 15.89 1.45 5.68
CA LYS A 272 17.15 1.18 4.98
C LYS A 272 17.17 1.76 3.58
N THR A 273 18.37 1.89 3.01
CA THR A 273 18.53 2.12 1.57
C THR A 273 17.76 1.08 0.77
N GLY A 274 16.95 1.55 -0.17
CA GLY A 274 16.11 0.73 -1.02
C GLY A 274 14.66 0.59 -0.53
N ASP A 275 14.37 0.95 0.72
CA ASP A 275 13.01 0.98 1.26
C ASP A 275 12.16 2.09 0.61
N TRP A 276 10.85 2.04 0.88
CA TRP A 276 9.90 3.04 0.44
C TRP A 276 9.26 3.75 1.62
N ILE A 277 9.07 5.06 1.48
CA ILE A 277 8.29 5.88 2.40
C ILE A 277 7.26 6.69 1.60
N ALA A 278 6.18 7.10 2.24
CA ALA A 278 5.28 8.10 1.70
C ALA A 278 5.44 9.41 2.47
N LEU A 279 5.46 10.54 1.76
CA LEU A 279 5.32 11.85 2.39
C LEU A 279 3.86 12.27 2.31
N MET A 280 3.32 12.72 3.44
CA MET A 280 1.93 13.11 3.62
C MET A 280 1.85 14.52 4.19
N GLN A 281 0.94 15.33 3.65
CA GLN A 281 0.65 16.66 4.16
C GLN A 281 -0.82 16.99 3.92
N GLN A 282 -1.45 17.59 4.92
CA GLN A 282 -2.77 18.15 4.77
C GLN A 282 -2.62 19.58 4.22
N GLN A 283 -3.25 19.96 3.10
CA GLN A 283 -3.03 21.33 2.60
C GLN A 283 -3.76 22.39 3.43
N MET A 284 -4.97 22.07 3.92
CA MET A 284 -5.77 22.94 4.79
C MET A 284 -6.02 22.28 6.16
N PRO A 285 -5.85 23.02 7.27
CA PRO A 285 -6.11 22.48 8.60
C PRO A 285 -7.57 22.02 8.74
N ASN A 286 -7.76 20.82 9.28
CA ASN A 286 -9.07 20.17 9.48
C ASN A 286 -9.87 19.82 8.21
N ASP A 287 -9.28 19.97 7.02
CA ASP A 287 -9.89 19.50 5.77
C ASP A 287 -9.17 18.25 5.24
N PRO A 288 -9.65 17.03 5.55
CA PRO A 288 -9.03 15.78 5.07
C PRO A 288 -9.11 15.62 3.55
N GLN A 289 -9.88 16.47 2.86
CA GLN A 289 -10.02 16.44 1.41
C GLN A 289 -8.74 16.87 0.71
N THR A 290 -7.95 17.72 1.36
CA THR A 290 -6.78 18.31 0.74
C THR A 290 -5.48 17.58 1.09
N THR A 291 -5.58 16.34 1.57
CA THR A 291 -4.39 15.55 1.90
C THR A 291 -3.68 15.13 0.62
N THR A 292 -2.40 15.48 0.51
CA THR A 292 -1.52 14.92 -0.51
C THR A 292 -0.66 13.83 0.07
N LEU A 293 -0.46 12.78 -0.72
CA LEU A 293 0.44 11.68 -0.44
C LEU A 293 1.30 11.43 -1.69
N LYS A 294 2.62 11.29 -1.52
CA LYS A 294 3.54 10.90 -2.61
C LYS A 294 4.54 9.86 -2.11
N TRP A 295 4.83 8.84 -2.91
CA TRP A 295 5.77 7.78 -2.55
C TRP A 295 7.18 8.11 -3.02
N TYR A 296 8.16 7.81 -2.16
CA TYR A 296 9.57 8.04 -2.39
C TYR A 296 10.37 6.79 -2.06
N ARG A 297 11.41 6.54 -2.87
CA ARG A 297 12.40 5.50 -2.61
C ARG A 297 13.57 6.08 -1.83
N VAL A 298 13.97 5.39 -0.77
CA VAL A 298 15.13 5.76 0.04
C VAL A 298 16.41 5.39 -0.70
N LEU A 299 17.25 6.37 -1.01
CA LEU A 299 18.57 6.19 -1.63
C LEU A 299 19.67 6.01 -0.58
N ALA A 300 19.61 6.80 0.49
CA ALA A 300 20.51 6.74 1.62
C ALA A 300 19.72 6.96 2.91
N ALA A 301 20.16 6.30 3.98
CA ALA A 301 19.59 6.45 5.31
C ALA A 301 20.74 6.47 6.31
N ASP A 302 21.07 7.67 6.79
CA ASP A 302 22.16 7.90 7.72
C ASP A 302 21.61 8.16 9.13
N GLU A 303 22.28 7.61 10.12
CA GLU A 303 21.95 7.80 11.54
C GLU A 303 22.73 9.00 12.06
N LEU A 304 22.01 10.00 12.55
CA LEU A 304 22.60 11.31 12.82
C LEU A 304 23.28 11.44 14.18
N ASP A 305 22.93 10.66 15.21
CA ASP A 305 23.70 10.57 16.46
C ASP A 305 23.09 9.58 17.49
N GLY A 306 23.95 8.76 18.12
CA GLY A 306 23.75 8.11 19.43
C GLY A 306 22.59 7.11 19.60
N GLU A 307 22.82 6.05 20.40
CA GLU A 307 21.84 4.97 20.66
C GLU A 307 20.46 5.48 21.17
N ALA A 308 20.41 6.70 21.75
CA ALA A 308 19.24 7.33 22.33
C ALA A 308 18.42 8.23 21.38
N ASP A 309 19.00 8.78 20.31
CA ASP A 309 18.30 9.73 19.43
C ASP A 309 17.75 9.02 18.18
N LEU A 310 16.42 9.00 18.04
CA LEU A 310 15.70 8.36 16.92
C LEU A 310 15.61 9.28 15.69
N THR A 311 16.74 9.89 15.35
CA THR A 311 16.83 10.86 14.25
C THR A 311 17.53 10.21 13.06
N ARG A 312 16.94 10.34 11.86
CA ARG A 312 17.57 9.88 10.62
C ARG A 312 17.56 10.94 9.53
N GLU A 313 18.67 11.01 8.82
CA GLU A 313 18.77 11.74 7.57
C GLU A 313 18.50 10.77 6.41
N LEU A 314 17.55 11.12 5.56
CA LEU A 314 17.16 10.31 4.41
C LEU A 314 17.40 11.10 3.13
N SER A 315 18.09 10.49 2.19
CA SER A 315 18.09 10.92 0.79
C SER A 315 17.04 10.13 0.02
N LEU A 316 16.13 10.83 -0.64
CA LEU A 316 14.95 10.27 -1.29
C LEU A 316 14.98 10.51 -2.80
N SER A 317 14.46 9.56 -3.56
CA SER A 317 14.17 9.67 -4.99
C SER A 317 12.68 9.49 -5.23
N GLY A 318 12.08 10.39 -6.00
CA GLY A 318 10.64 10.35 -6.27
C GLY A 318 10.14 11.64 -6.92
N PRO A 319 8.81 11.83 -7.01
CA PRO A 319 8.21 12.98 -7.66
C PRO A 319 8.52 14.29 -6.93
N ASP A 320 8.40 15.41 -7.64
CA ASP A 320 8.59 16.73 -7.04
C ASP A 320 7.50 17.06 -6.04
N TRP A 321 7.87 17.78 -4.99
CA TRP A 321 6.95 18.24 -3.95
C TRP A 321 6.69 19.73 -4.11
N ASN A 322 5.66 20.05 -4.87
CA ASN A 322 5.29 21.41 -5.25
C ASN A 322 4.14 21.98 -4.40
N ILE A 323 3.95 21.46 -3.18
CA ILE A 323 2.86 21.90 -2.31
C ILE A 323 3.34 23.00 -1.39
N GLN A 324 2.67 24.15 -1.51
CA GLN A 324 2.87 25.28 -0.62
C GLN A 324 1.78 25.23 0.45
N SER A 325 2.05 24.57 1.56
CA SER A 325 1.18 24.56 2.73
C SER A 325 2.00 24.78 4.00
N PRO A 326 1.50 25.57 4.97
CA PRO A 326 2.16 25.76 6.26
C PRO A 326 2.00 24.55 7.20
N GLN A 327 1.24 23.52 6.81
CA GLN A 327 1.03 22.35 7.63
C GLN A 327 2.28 21.47 7.71
N PRO A 328 2.51 20.78 8.84
CA PRO A 328 3.63 19.85 8.96
C PRO A 328 3.54 18.72 7.94
N ILE A 329 4.70 18.23 7.54
CA ILE A 329 4.85 17.13 6.59
C ILE A 329 5.24 15.90 7.39
N TYR A 330 4.58 14.80 7.10
CA TYR A 330 4.79 13.54 7.79
C TYR A 330 5.37 12.51 6.84
N ALA A 331 6.40 11.79 7.29
CA ALA A 331 6.90 10.60 6.65
C ALA A 331 6.18 9.38 7.22
N LEU A 332 5.48 8.67 6.34
CA LEU A 332 4.90 7.36 6.59
C LEU A 332 5.89 6.27 6.14
N TYR A 333 6.35 5.48 7.09
CA TYR A 333 7.10 4.26 6.83
C TYR A 333 6.22 3.04 7.08
N MET A 334 6.31 2.08 6.17
CA MET A 334 5.66 0.79 6.30
C MET A 334 6.66 -0.30 5.95
N LYS A 335 6.72 -1.31 6.80
CA LYS A 335 7.60 -2.45 6.59
C LYS A 335 7.15 -3.26 5.36
N ASP A 336 8.08 -4.02 4.81
CA ASP A 336 7.83 -5.02 3.76
C ASP A 336 7.40 -4.47 2.39
N ILE A 337 7.36 -3.14 2.20
CA ILE A 337 7.17 -2.56 0.86
C ILE A 337 8.40 -2.85 0.00
N VAL A 338 8.19 -3.54 -1.12
CA VAL A 338 9.26 -3.93 -2.03
C VAL A 338 9.24 -3.17 -3.36
N ALA A 339 8.10 -2.58 -3.71
CA ALA A 339 7.96 -1.75 -4.91
C ALA A 339 6.72 -0.84 -4.81
N VAL A 340 6.80 0.35 -5.40
CA VAL A 340 5.66 1.21 -5.68
C VAL A 340 5.63 1.50 -7.17
N PHE A 341 4.45 1.37 -7.77
CA PHE A 341 4.23 1.71 -9.17
C PHE A 341 3.17 2.78 -9.30
N GLU A 342 3.45 3.82 -10.07
CA GLU A 342 2.55 4.97 -10.20
C GLU A 342 2.01 5.11 -11.61
N LYS A 343 0.73 5.47 -11.73
CA LYS A 343 0.08 5.87 -12.99
C LYS A 343 -0.97 6.92 -12.72
N THR A 344 -1.24 7.77 -13.70
CA THR A 344 -2.45 8.59 -13.67
C THR A 344 -3.66 7.72 -13.98
N ALA A 345 -4.68 7.80 -13.13
CA ALA A 345 -5.97 7.16 -13.32
C ALA A 345 -7.08 8.22 -13.35
N ARG A 346 -8.09 8.01 -14.19
CA ARG A 346 -9.29 8.84 -14.19
C ARG A 346 -10.39 8.08 -13.45
N LEU A 347 -11.04 8.69 -12.47
CA LEU A 347 -12.22 8.09 -11.83
C LEU A 347 -13.45 8.29 -12.72
N TYR A 348 -14.34 7.30 -12.74
CA TYR A 348 -15.57 7.32 -13.50
C TYR A 348 -16.63 8.15 -12.77
N ASP A 349 -16.50 9.47 -12.77
CA ASP A 349 -17.53 10.39 -12.24
C ASP A 349 -18.08 11.35 -13.30
N SER A 350 -17.37 11.52 -14.42
CA SER A 350 -17.88 12.23 -15.60
C SER A 350 -18.54 11.28 -16.59
N SER A 351 -19.83 11.03 -16.35
CA SER A 351 -20.71 10.39 -17.31
C SER A 351 -20.62 11.08 -18.68
N MET A 352 -20.10 10.38 -19.68
CA MET A 352 -20.37 10.72 -21.09
C MET A 352 -21.83 10.40 -21.49
N TYR A 353 -22.64 9.89 -20.55
CA TYR A 353 -24.00 9.39 -20.76
C TYR A 353 -25.01 9.77 -19.65
N ALA A 354 -24.84 10.89 -18.95
CA ALA A 354 -25.95 11.47 -18.19
C ALA A 354 -26.68 12.48 -19.10
N TYR A 355 -27.58 11.95 -19.93
CA TYR A 355 -28.65 12.70 -20.58
C TYR A 355 -29.98 12.16 -20.08
#